data_AF-A0A2J8SRR1-F1
#
_entry.id   AF-A0A2J8SRR1-F1
#
_cell.length_a   1.000
_cell.length_b   1.000
_cell.length_c   1.000
_cell.angle_alpha   90.00
_cell.angle_beta   90.00
_cell.angle_gamma   90.00
#
_symmetry.space_group_name_H-M   'P 1'
#
loop_
_entity.id
_entity.type
_entity.pdbx_description
1 polymer ?
#
loop_
_entity_poly.entity_id
_entity_poly.type
_entity_poly.pdbx_seq_one_letter_code
_entity_poly.pdbx_strand_id
1 'polypeptide(L)'
;MSRDPGSGGWEGAPRAAAALCTLYHEAGQRLRRLQDQLAARDALIARLRARLTALEGDAAPSLVDALLEQVARFREQLRRQEGGAAEAQMRQEIERLTERLEEKEREMQQLLNQPQHEREKEVVLLRRSMAEGERARAASDVLCRSLANETHQLRRTLTATAHMCQHLAKCLDERQHAQRNVGERSPDQSEHTGGHTSVQSVIEKLQEENRLLKQKVTHILAYKDDFMSERADRERAQSRIQELEEKVTSLLHQVSWRQDSREPDARRIHVGSKTAKYLATDALELMVPGGWRPGTGSQQLEPPAEGGHPGAAQRGQGDLQCPHCLQCFSDEQGEELLRHVAECCQ
;
A
#
# COMPACT_ATOMS: atom_id res chain seq x y z
N MET A 1 8.51 -93.20 128.29
CA MET A 1 8.49 -92.03 129.20
C MET A 1 9.37 -90.94 128.60
N SER A 2 8.89 -89.70 128.73
CA SER A 2 9.44 -88.37 128.42
C SER A 2 10.95 -88.18 128.29
N ARG A 3 11.41 -87.45 127.26
CA ARG A 3 11.81 -86.01 127.33
C ARG A 3 12.50 -85.55 126.03
N ASP A 4 12.18 -84.31 125.67
CA ASP A 4 12.76 -83.43 124.65
C ASP A 4 13.92 -82.59 125.29
N PRO A 5 14.54 -81.58 124.63
CA PRO A 5 15.51 -81.60 123.53
C PRO A 5 16.86 -80.94 123.91
N GLY A 6 17.88 -81.05 123.04
CA GLY A 6 19.21 -80.45 123.25
C GLY A 6 19.69 -79.64 122.03
N SER A 7 19.92 -78.36 122.28
CA SER A 7 20.28 -77.26 121.39
C SER A 7 21.71 -77.33 120.79
N GLY A 8 21.86 -76.86 119.54
CA GLY A 8 23.13 -76.45 118.91
C GLY A 8 22.96 -76.22 117.41
N GLY A 9 23.41 -75.16 116.74
CA GLY A 9 24.05 -73.90 117.11
C GLY A 9 23.99 -72.99 115.85
N TRP A 10 23.49 -71.77 116.00
CA TRP A 10 23.28 -70.80 114.91
C TRP A 10 24.47 -69.82 114.83
N GLU A 11 25.56 -70.17 114.15
CA GLU A 11 26.76 -69.29 114.06
C GLU A 11 27.04 -68.70 112.66
N GLY A 12 26.21 -68.97 111.64
CA GLY A 12 26.41 -68.46 110.27
C GLY A 12 25.56 -67.25 109.83
N ALA A 13 24.48 -66.94 110.55
CA ALA A 13 23.48 -65.93 110.14
C ALA A 13 23.94 -64.44 110.17
N PRO A 14 24.72 -63.95 111.15
CA PRO A 14 25.03 -62.52 111.25
C PRO A 14 26.05 -62.02 110.23
N ARG A 15 26.99 -62.85 109.77
CA ARG A 15 27.99 -62.46 108.75
C ARG A 15 27.40 -62.36 107.35
N ALA A 16 26.46 -63.25 106.99
CA ALA A 16 25.77 -63.19 105.71
C ALA A 16 24.86 -61.95 105.60
N ALA A 17 24.18 -61.57 106.69
CA ALA A 17 23.35 -60.37 106.75
C ALA A 17 24.18 -59.08 106.60
N ALA A 18 25.35 -58.99 107.24
CA ALA A 18 26.25 -57.85 107.10
C ALA A 18 26.77 -57.68 105.66
N ALA A 19 27.15 -58.78 105.00
CA ALA A 19 27.59 -58.77 103.60
C ALA A 19 26.48 -58.33 102.62
N LEU A 20 25.23 -58.71 102.88
CA LEU A 20 24.10 -58.22 102.09
C LEU A 20 23.86 -56.72 102.32
N CYS A 21 23.93 -56.24 103.57
CA CYS A 21 23.81 -54.82 103.87
C CYS A 21 24.88 -53.96 103.18
N THR A 22 26.13 -54.41 103.13
CA THR A 22 27.20 -53.71 102.39
C THR A 22 26.93 -53.69 100.90
N LEU A 23 26.49 -54.80 100.30
CA LEU A 23 26.13 -54.87 98.88
C LEU A 23 24.95 -53.96 98.53
N TYR A 24 23.91 -53.90 99.37
CA TYR A 24 22.79 -52.96 99.18
C TYR A 24 23.24 -51.50 99.29
N HIS A 25 24.14 -51.19 100.23
CA HIS A 25 24.73 -49.86 100.34
C HIS A 25 25.57 -49.48 99.12
N GLU A 26 26.39 -50.41 98.62
CA GLU A 26 27.19 -50.23 97.41
C GLU A 26 26.33 -50.07 96.17
N ALA A 27 25.28 -50.89 96.01
CA ALA A 27 24.32 -50.76 94.93
C ALA A 27 23.61 -49.40 94.99
N GLY A 28 23.19 -48.95 96.18
CA GLY A 28 22.61 -47.63 96.40
C GLY A 28 23.57 -46.49 96.07
N GLN A 29 24.86 -46.61 96.41
CA GLN A 29 25.88 -45.63 96.04
C GLN A 29 26.13 -45.59 94.54
N ARG A 30 26.17 -46.74 93.86
CA ARG A 30 26.30 -46.83 92.39
C ARG A 30 25.12 -46.18 91.70
N LEU A 31 23.91 -46.40 92.20
CA LEU A 31 22.69 -45.82 91.64
C LEU A 31 22.66 -44.30 91.79
N ARG A 32 23.10 -43.76 92.94
CA ARG A 32 23.28 -42.32 93.14
C ARG A 32 24.30 -41.71 92.17
N ARG A 33 25.46 -42.33 91.99
CA ARG A 33 26.49 -41.85 91.03
C ARG A 33 25.95 -41.80 89.59
N LEU A 34 25.17 -42.80 89.19
CA LEU A 34 24.55 -42.81 87.85
C LEU A 34 23.47 -41.73 87.72
N GLN A 35 22.68 -41.48 88.77
CA GLN A 35 21.71 -40.37 88.80
C GLN A 35 22.40 -39.01 88.66
N ASP A 36 23.49 -38.78 89.39
CA ASP A 36 24.27 -37.54 89.29
C ASP A 36 24.85 -37.35 87.88
N GLN A 37 25.34 -38.43 87.25
CA GLN A 37 25.83 -38.41 85.87
C GLN A 37 24.72 -38.09 84.86
N LEU A 38 23.52 -38.63 85.08
CA LEU A 38 22.36 -38.35 84.23
C LEU A 38 21.94 -36.88 84.35
N ALA A 39 21.83 -36.37 85.58
CA ALA A 39 21.53 -34.97 85.84
C ALA A 39 22.57 -34.02 85.23
N ALA A 40 23.86 -34.36 85.29
CA ALA A 40 24.91 -33.58 84.65
C ALA A 40 24.78 -33.55 83.12
N ARG A 41 24.40 -34.68 82.50
CA ARG A 41 24.13 -34.76 81.06
C ARG A 41 22.87 -33.98 80.68
N ASP A 42 21.80 -34.05 81.46
CA ASP A 42 20.59 -33.27 81.24
C ASP A 42 20.86 -31.76 81.33
N ALA A 43 21.69 -31.34 82.27
CA ALA A 43 22.13 -29.94 82.37
C ALA A 43 22.98 -29.48 81.17
N LEU A 44 23.75 -30.38 80.53
CA LEU A 44 24.47 -30.08 79.30
C LEU A 44 23.52 -29.97 78.11
N ILE A 45 22.56 -30.89 77.98
CA ILE A 45 21.52 -30.85 76.94
C ILE A 45 20.72 -29.55 77.04
N ALA A 46 20.31 -29.16 78.25
CA ALA A 46 19.61 -27.89 78.48
C ALA A 46 20.44 -26.68 78.02
N ARG A 47 21.74 -26.66 78.34
CA ARG A 47 22.66 -25.59 77.89
C ARG A 47 22.85 -25.56 76.37
N LEU A 48 22.98 -26.72 75.73
CA LEU A 48 23.12 -26.81 74.28
C LEU A 48 21.84 -26.37 73.56
N ARG A 49 20.66 -26.76 74.08
CA ARG A 49 19.36 -26.30 73.57
C ARG A 49 19.22 -24.78 73.69
N ALA A 50 19.59 -24.19 74.82
CA ALA A 50 19.55 -22.73 74.99
C ALA A 50 20.49 -21.98 74.03
N ARG A 51 21.67 -22.54 73.74
CA ARG A 51 22.61 -21.97 72.75
C ARG A 51 22.09 -22.09 71.32
N LEU A 52 21.46 -23.21 70.97
CA LEU A 52 20.80 -23.38 69.67
C LEU A 52 19.69 -22.36 69.47
N THR A 53 18.80 -22.17 70.44
CA THR A 53 17.72 -21.18 70.35
C THR A 53 18.24 -19.75 70.24
N ALA A 54 19.37 -19.43 70.88
CA ALA A 54 20.01 -18.11 70.75
C ALA A 54 20.59 -17.89 69.35
N LEU A 55 21.24 -18.92 68.78
CA LEU A 55 21.80 -18.85 67.43
C LEU A 55 20.72 -18.82 66.34
N GLU A 56 19.63 -19.58 66.52
CA GLU A 56 18.47 -19.55 65.61
C GLU A 56 17.75 -18.20 65.63
N GLY A 57 17.79 -17.47 66.76
CA GLY A 57 17.30 -16.10 66.86
C GLY A 57 18.17 -15.05 66.15
N ASP A 58 19.48 -15.27 66.08
CA ASP A 58 20.47 -14.35 65.49
C ASP A 58 20.84 -14.65 64.02
N ALA A 59 20.22 -15.69 63.41
CA ALA A 59 20.53 -16.15 62.05
C ALA A 59 19.99 -15.22 60.94
N ALA A 60 20.52 -13.99 60.84
CA ALA A 60 20.46 -13.07 59.69
C ALA A 60 19.17 -13.03 58.82
N PRO A 61 17.96 -12.94 59.40
CA PRO A 61 16.75 -12.66 58.60
C PRO A 61 16.85 -11.30 57.88
N SER A 62 17.54 -10.31 58.45
CA SER A 62 17.50 -8.92 57.94
C SER A 62 18.07 -8.68 56.54
N LEU A 63 19.12 -9.40 56.10
CA LEU A 63 19.68 -9.21 54.75
C LEU A 63 18.85 -9.94 53.69
N VAL A 64 18.43 -11.17 54.00
CA VAL A 64 17.58 -11.97 53.11
C VAL A 64 16.23 -11.29 52.95
N ASP A 65 15.65 -10.82 54.05
CA ASP A 65 14.38 -10.07 54.04
C ASP A 65 14.53 -8.76 53.25
N ALA A 66 15.60 -7.99 53.47
CA ALA A 66 15.84 -6.74 52.72
C ALA A 66 15.99 -6.98 51.20
N LEU A 67 16.66 -8.05 50.79
CA LEU A 67 16.80 -8.44 49.39
C LEU A 67 15.45 -8.90 48.79
N LEU A 68 14.67 -9.68 49.54
CA LEU A 68 13.30 -10.07 49.13
C LEU A 68 12.41 -8.84 48.93
N GLU A 69 12.51 -7.85 49.81
CA GLU A 69 11.78 -6.59 49.72
C GLU A 69 12.24 -5.71 48.55
N GLN A 70 13.53 -5.76 48.21
CA GLN A 70 14.07 -5.06 47.05
C GLN A 70 13.61 -5.72 45.73
N VAL A 71 13.62 -7.05 45.67
CA VAL A 71 13.08 -7.81 44.53
C VAL A 71 11.57 -7.59 44.38
N ALA A 72 10.83 -7.54 45.49
CA ALA A 72 9.41 -7.22 45.49
C ALA A 72 9.15 -5.82 44.91
N ARG A 73 9.94 -4.81 45.32
CA ARG A 73 9.87 -3.45 44.78
C ARG A 73 10.15 -3.39 43.28
N PHE A 74 11.19 -4.05 42.79
CA PHE A 74 11.49 -4.07 41.36
C PHE A 74 10.41 -4.78 40.55
N ARG A 75 9.84 -5.88 41.05
CA ARG A 75 8.70 -6.56 40.42
C ARG A 75 7.46 -5.67 40.35
N GLU A 76 7.16 -4.94 41.42
CA GLU A 76 6.07 -3.98 41.47
C GLU A 76 6.29 -2.84 40.47
N GLN A 77 7.53 -2.36 40.35
CA GLN A 77 7.91 -1.26 39.45
C GLN A 77 7.80 -1.68 37.99
N LEU A 78 8.25 -2.89 37.64
CA LEU A 78 8.05 -3.51 36.32
C LEU A 78 6.56 -3.67 36.01
N ARG A 79 5.76 -4.21 36.94
CA ARG A 79 4.30 -4.34 36.76
C ARG A 79 3.61 -3.00 36.49
N ARG A 80 4.04 -1.91 37.14
CA ARG A 80 3.49 -0.57 36.89
C ARG A 80 3.91 0.00 35.53
N GLN A 81 5.07 -0.40 35.03
CA GLN A 81 5.60 0.04 33.74
C GLN A 81 4.92 -0.72 32.58
N GLU A 82 4.77 -2.04 32.71
CA GLU A 82 4.10 -2.95 31.76
C GLU A 82 2.57 -2.85 31.80
N GLY A 83 2.00 -2.40 32.92
CA GLY A 83 0.56 -2.16 33.09
C GLY A 83 0.19 -0.68 33.03
N GLY A 84 1.08 0.18 32.53
CA GLY A 84 0.91 1.63 32.59
C GLY A 84 -0.31 2.10 31.80
N ALA A 85 -0.97 3.15 32.29
CA ALA A 85 -2.11 3.77 31.60
C ALA A 85 -1.79 4.18 30.15
N ALA A 86 -0.54 4.57 29.87
CA ALA A 86 -0.06 4.88 28.53
C ALA A 86 -0.02 3.65 27.60
N GLU A 87 0.37 2.48 28.12
CA GLU A 87 0.36 1.24 27.35
C GLU A 87 -1.07 0.77 27.09
N ALA A 88 -1.96 0.86 28.10
CA ALA A 88 -3.37 0.59 27.93
C ALA A 88 -4.03 1.53 26.91
N GLN A 89 -3.70 2.82 26.93
CA GLN A 89 -4.17 3.80 25.95
C GLN A 89 -3.66 3.48 24.54
N MET A 90 -2.39 3.10 24.39
CA MET A 90 -1.83 2.67 23.10
C MET A 90 -2.55 1.42 22.57
N ARG A 91 -2.80 0.44 23.45
CA ARG A 91 -3.54 -0.78 23.11
C ARG A 91 -4.96 -0.47 22.64
N GLN A 92 -5.66 0.45 23.31
CA GLN A 92 -6.99 0.91 22.89
C GLN A 92 -6.96 1.62 21.53
N GLU A 93 -5.96 2.47 21.27
CA GLU A 93 -5.86 3.13 19.96
C GLU A 93 -5.52 2.13 18.85
N ILE A 94 -4.66 1.14 19.12
CA ILE A 94 -4.38 0.04 18.18
C ILE A 94 -5.66 -0.74 17.86
N GLU A 95 -6.46 -1.08 18.87
CA GLU A 95 -7.74 -1.78 18.69
C GLU A 95 -8.70 -0.95 17.84
N ARG A 96 -8.87 0.33 18.17
CA ARG A 96 -9.71 1.26 17.40
C ARG A 96 -9.26 1.42 15.95
N LEU A 97 -7.95 1.52 15.71
CA LEU A 97 -7.40 1.62 14.37
C LEU A 97 -7.57 0.30 13.60
N THR A 98 -7.45 -0.84 14.29
CA THR A 98 -7.66 -2.17 13.70
C THR A 98 -9.11 -2.33 13.28
N GLU A 99 -10.08 -2.00 14.13
CA GLU A 99 -11.51 -2.02 13.79
C GLU A 99 -11.83 -1.14 12.57
N ARG A 100 -11.23 0.06 12.51
CA ARG A 100 -11.43 0.99 11.39
C ARG A 100 -10.78 0.48 10.09
N LEU A 101 -9.64 -0.19 10.19
CA LEU A 101 -9.01 -0.85 9.04
C LEU A 101 -9.86 -2.02 8.55
N GLU A 102 -10.37 -2.86 9.45
CA GLU A 102 -11.26 -3.95 9.09
C GLU A 102 -12.58 -3.45 8.46
N GLU A 103 -13.14 -2.35 8.95
CA GLU A 103 -14.31 -1.72 8.32
C GLU A 103 -14.00 -1.26 6.90
N LYS A 104 -12.85 -0.62 6.68
CA LYS A 104 -12.41 -0.20 5.35
C LYS A 104 -12.08 -1.39 4.44
N GLU A 105 -11.53 -2.47 4.98
CA GLU A 105 -11.32 -3.70 4.25
C GLU A 105 -12.64 -4.35 3.85
N ARG A 106 -13.64 -4.34 4.75
CA ARG A 106 -15.01 -4.79 4.44
C ARG A 106 -15.65 -3.92 3.34
N GLU A 107 -15.54 -2.60 3.41
CA GLU A 107 -16.02 -1.69 2.34
C GLU A 107 -15.32 -1.94 1.01
N MET A 108 -13.99 -2.05 1.02
CA MET A 108 -13.20 -2.37 -0.18
C MET A 108 -13.61 -3.72 -0.76
N GLN A 109 -13.80 -4.73 0.08
CA GLN A 109 -14.22 -6.06 -0.35
C GLN A 109 -15.65 -6.03 -0.91
N GLN A 110 -16.55 -5.22 -0.34
CA GLN A 110 -17.89 -5.00 -0.91
C GLN A 110 -17.82 -4.41 -2.32
N LEU A 111 -16.98 -3.40 -2.54
CA LEU A 111 -16.75 -2.83 -3.88
C LEU A 111 -16.12 -3.86 -4.84
N LEU A 112 -15.16 -4.66 -4.37
CA LEU A 112 -14.51 -5.70 -5.18
C LEU A 112 -15.45 -6.88 -5.51
N ASN A 113 -16.39 -7.19 -4.62
CA ASN A 113 -17.42 -8.20 -4.86
C ASN A 113 -18.58 -7.69 -5.73
N GLN A 114 -18.68 -6.39 -5.97
CA GLN A 114 -19.70 -5.81 -6.82
C GLN A 114 -19.53 -6.26 -8.28
N PRO A 115 -20.62 -6.54 -9.02
CA PRO A 115 -20.54 -6.87 -10.43
C PRO A 115 -19.80 -5.79 -11.22
N GLN A 116 -18.91 -6.20 -12.13
CA GLN A 116 -18.03 -5.29 -12.88
C GLN A 116 -18.78 -4.16 -13.60
N HIS A 117 -19.93 -4.48 -14.20
CA HIS A 117 -20.76 -3.52 -14.92
C HIS A 117 -21.39 -2.44 -14.01
N GLU A 118 -21.59 -2.70 -12.72
CA GLU A 118 -22.09 -1.70 -11.77
C GLU A 118 -20.98 -0.72 -11.38
N ARG A 119 -19.77 -1.23 -11.10
CA ARG A 119 -18.58 -0.39 -10.87
C ARG A 119 -18.28 0.50 -12.07
N GLU A 120 -18.37 -0.03 -13.28
CA GLU A 120 -18.16 0.73 -14.50
C GLU A 120 -19.18 1.87 -14.66
N LYS A 121 -20.46 1.63 -14.33
CA LYS A 121 -21.50 2.69 -14.31
C LYS A 121 -21.15 3.79 -13.31
N GLU A 122 -20.74 3.43 -12.10
CA GLU A 122 -20.37 4.40 -11.07
C GLU A 122 -19.14 5.22 -11.50
N VAL A 123 -18.12 4.58 -12.07
CA VAL A 123 -16.93 5.27 -12.61
C VAL A 123 -17.32 6.26 -13.71
N VAL A 124 -18.26 5.89 -14.59
CA VAL A 124 -18.77 6.81 -15.63
C VAL A 124 -19.49 8.01 -15.02
N LEU A 125 -20.31 7.80 -13.99
CA LEU A 125 -21.01 8.88 -13.28
C LEU A 125 -20.02 9.82 -12.57
N LEU A 126 -19.02 9.27 -11.88
CA LEU A 126 -17.98 10.05 -11.21
C LEU A 126 -17.17 10.87 -12.23
N ARG A 127 -16.74 10.26 -13.34
CA ARG A 127 -16.03 10.97 -14.41
C ARG A 127 -16.86 12.09 -15.00
N ARG A 128 -18.17 11.88 -15.21
CA ARG A 128 -19.08 12.92 -15.68
C ARG A 128 -19.19 14.08 -14.69
N SER A 129 -19.38 13.78 -13.41
CA SER A 129 -19.46 14.77 -12.34
C SER A 129 -18.17 15.59 -12.21
N MET A 130 -17.01 14.93 -12.27
CA MET A 130 -15.71 15.61 -12.30
C MET A 130 -15.58 16.54 -13.50
N ALA A 131 -15.92 16.06 -14.71
CA ALA A 131 -15.87 16.88 -15.92
C ALA A 131 -16.86 18.07 -15.88
N GLU A 132 -18.02 17.90 -15.23
CA GLU A 132 -18.98 18.99 -14.98
C GLU A 132 -18.39 20.02 -14.01
N GLY A 133 -17.74 19.58 -12.93
CA GLY A 133 -17.02 20.44 -12.00
C GLY A 133 -15.88 21.21 -12.65
N GLU A 134 -15.08 20.56 -13.51
CA GLU A 134 -14.02 21.21 -14.28
C GLU A 134 -14.57 22.26 -15.26
N ARG A 135 -15.67 21.95 -15.96
CA ARG A 135 -16.34 22.91 -16.84
C ARG A 135 -16.85 24.12 -16.07
N ALA A 136 -17.45 23.92 -14.91
CA ALA A 136 -17.93 25.01 -14.07
C ALA A 136 -16.76 25.88 -13.56
N ARG A 137 -15.65 25.27 -13.14
CA ARG A 137 -14.43 25.98 -12.73
C ARG A 137 -13.85 26.80 -13.87
N ALA A 138 -13.68 26.20 -15.06
CA ALA A 138 -13.18 26.90 -16.24
C ALA A 138 -14.07 28.09 -16.63
N ALA A 139 -15.40 27.94 -16.59
CA ALA A 139 -16.33 29.03 -16.84
C ALA A 139 -16.18 30.16 -15.81
N SER A 140 -16.08 29.83 -14.53
CA SER A 140 -15.81 30.79 -13.46
C SER A 140 -14.50 31.55 -13.69
N ASP A 141 -13.42 30.87 -14.06
CA ASP A 141 -12.11 31.49 -14.31
C ASP A 141 -12.13 32.46 -15.50
N VAL A 142 -12.92 32.16 -16.54
CA VAL A 142 -13.12 33.08 -17.67
C VAL A 142 -13.88 34.32 -17.22
N LEU A 143 -14.95 34.16 -16.46
CA LEU A 143 -15.75 35.28 -15.94
C LEU A 143 -14.93 36.17 -15.00
N CYS A 144 -14.18 35.59 -14.06
CA CYS A 144 -13.28 36.31 -13.16
C CYS A 144 -12.24 37.12 -13.93
N ARG A 145 -11.62 36.53 -14.97
CA ARG A 145 -10.66 37.24 -15.83
C ARG A 145 -11.32 38.38 -16.61
N SER A 146 -12.52 38.16 -17.16
CA SER A 146 -13.25 39.20 -17.90
C SER A 146 -13.60 40.38 -17.00
N LEU A 147 -14.17 40.12 -15.83
CA LEU A 147 -14.52 41.14 -14.85
C LEU A 147 -13.30 41.92 -14.36
N ALA A 148 -12.16 41.25 -14.14
CA ALA A 148 -10.91 41.91 -13.82
C ALA A 148 -10.45 42.84 -14.96
N ASN A 149 -10.49 42.37 -16.21
CA ASN A 149 -10.13 43.16 -17.39
C ASN A 149 -11.02 44.40 -17.55
N GLU A 150 -12.34 44.25 -17.42
CA GLU A 150 -13.29 45.37 -17.46
C GLU A 150 -13.01 46.37 -16.34
N THR A 151 -12.75 45.89 -15.12
CA THR A 151 -12.37 46.74 -13.99
C THR A 151 -11.10 47.53 -14.29
N HIS A 152 -10.08 46.89 -14.87
CA HIS A 152 -8.86 47.56 -15.29
C HIS A 152 -9.09 48.57 -16.41
N GLN A 153 -9.94 48.25 -17.39
CA GLN A 153 -10.31 49.16 -18.46
C GLN A 153 -11.05 50.39 -17.92
N LEU A 154 -12.04 50.20 -17.06
CA LEU A 154 -12.77 51.29 -16.40
C LEU A 154 -11.83 52.18 -15.59
N ARG A 155 -10.89 51.58 -14.84
CA ARG A 155 -9.86 52.36 -14.11
C ARG A 155 -8.99 53.18 -15.05
N ARG A 156 -8.54 52.63 -16.18
CA ARG A 156 -7.75 53.37 -17.19
C ARG A 156 -8.54 54.53 -17.78
N THR A 157 -9.80 54.31 -18.15
CA THR A 157 -10.68 55.36 -18.67
C THR A 157 -10.93 56.45 -17.62
N LEU A 158 -11.15 56.05 -16.37
CA LEU A 158 -11.32 57.00 -15.27
C LEU A 158 -10.05 57.84 -15.04
N THR A 159 -8.87 57.22 -15.07
CA THR A 159 -7.60 57.95 -14.98
C THR A 159 -7.39 58.89 -16.17
N ALA A 160 -7.69 58.46 -17.40
CA ALA A 160 -7.58 59.31 -18.59
C ALA A 160 -8.54 60.51 -18.53
N THR A 161 -9.79 60.28 -18.14
CA THR A 161 -10.77 61.36 -17.95
C THR A 161 -10.38 62.30 -16.81
N ALA A 162 -9.85 61.77 -15.70
CA ALA A 162 -9.31 62.59 -14.63
C ALA A 162 -8.15 63.49 -15.12
N HIS A 163 -7.23 62.96 -15.93
CA HIS A 163 -6.16 63.75 -16.53
C HIS A 163 -6.68 64.82 -17.51
N MET A 164 -7.68 64.50 -18.33
CA MET A 164 -8.32 65.50 -19.20
C MET A 164 -8.97 66.62 -18.38
N CYS A 165 -9.72 66.27 -17.32
CA CYS A 165 -10.32 67.25 -16.42
C CYS A 165 -9.26 68.11 -15.72
N GLN A 166 -8.16 67.50 -15.26
CA GLN A 166 -7.02 68.23 -14.68
C GLN A 166 -6.38 69.19 -15.68
N HIS A 167 -6.17 68.74 -16.93
CA HIS A 167 -5.62 69.58 -18.00
C HIS A 167 -6.55 70.74 -18.32
N LEU A 168 -7.86 70.49 -18.45
CA LEU A 168 -8.86 71.53 -18.67
C LEU A 168 -8.91 72.52 -17.52
N ALA A 169 -8.88 72.07 -16.27
CA ALA A 169 -8.81 72.94 -15.10
C ALA A 169 -7.57 73.84 -15.16
N LYS A 170 -6.39 73.26 -15.46
CA LYS A 170 -5.15 74.03 -15.62
C LYS A 170 -5.23 75.04 -16.76
N CYS A 171 -5.77 74.67 -17.92
CA CYS A 171 -5.96 75.59 -19.04
C CYS A 171 -6.95 76.71 -18.70
N LEU A 172 -8.00 76.41 -17.94
CA LEU A 172 -8.94 77.42 -17.47
C LEU A 172 -8.28 78.36 -16.46
N ASP A 173 -7.43 77.87 -15.56
CA ASP A 173 -6.66 78.71 -14.64
C ASP A 173 -5.69 79.63 -15.42
N GLU A 174 -4.89 79.06 -16.34
CA GLU A 174 -3.97 79.79 -17.21
C GLU A 174 -4.72 80.82 -18.07
N ARG A 175 -5.90 80.48 -18.61
CA ARG A 175 -6.74 81.40 -19.38
C ARG A 175 -7.38 82.45 -18.50
N GLN A 176 -7.81 82.16 -17.28
CA GLN A 176 -8.30 83.18 -16.35
C GLN A 176 -7.17 84.13 -15.97
N HIS A 177 -5.95 83.63 -15.76
CA HIS A 177 -4.76 84.45 -15.56
C HIS A 177 -4.42 85.29 -16.80
N ALA A 178 -4.53 84.74 -18.01
CA ALA A 178 -4.24 85.43 -19.27
C ALA A 178 -5.37 86.37 -19.72
N GLN A 179 -6.64 86.07 -19.44
CA GLN A 179 -7.82 86.88 -19.78
C GLN A 179 -8.05 87.99 -18.76
N ARG A 180 -7.55 87.83 -17.53
CA ARG A 180 -7.25 88.95 -16.65
C ARG A 180 -6.21 89.90 -17.29
N ASN A 181 -5.47 89.45 -18.30
CA ASN A 181 -4.47 90.23 -19.03
C ASN A 181 -4.89 90.66 -20.47
N VAL A 182 -5.65 89.90 -21.29
CA VAL A 182 -5.99 90.24 -22.70
C VAL A 182 -7.23 89.46 -23.22
N GLY A 183 -8.17 90.10 -23.93
CA GLY A 183 -9.42 89.52 -24.46
C GLY A 183 -9.53 89.30 -25.98
N GLU A 184 -10.40 88.34 -26.37
CA GLU A 184 -11.00 88.01 -27.71
C GLU A 184 -10.06 87.53 -28.86
N ARG A 185 -10.33 86.55 -29.76
CA ARG A 185 -11.52 85.86 -30.33
C ARG A 185 -11.11 84.52 -31.04
N SER A 186 -12.08 83.66 -31.42
CA SER A 186 -11.96 82.27 -31.97
C SER A 186 -12.37 82.16 -33.49
N PRO A 187 -12.10 81.04 -34.20
CA PRO A 187 -12.03 80.90 -35.68
C PRO A 187 -13.18 80.10 -36.32
N ASP A 188 -13.14 79.90 -37.65
CA ASP A 188 -14.13 79.14 -38.43
C ASP A 188 -13.54 78.03 -39.34
N GLN A 189 -14.44 77.13 -39.76
CA GLN A 189 -14.31 75.71 -40.19
C GLN A 189 -14.09 75.48 -41.71
N SER A 190 -13.73 74.24 -42.12
CA SER A 190 -13.95 73.65 -43.48
C SER A 190 -13.37 72.21 -43.55
N GLU A 191 -13.80 71.19 -44.33
CA GLU A 191 -15.05 70.71 -44.95
C GLU A 191 -14.79 69.22 -45.31
N HIS A 192 -15.83 68.40 -45.36
CA HIS A 192 -15.76 66.95 -45.62
C HIS A 192 -16.06 66.59 -47.08
N THR A 193 -15.07 66.03 -47.79
CA THR A 193 -15.28 65.33 -49.09
C THR A 193 -14.41 64.07 -49.27
N GLY A 194 -13.58 63.70 -48.28
CA GLY A 194 -12.66 62.54 -48.37
C GLY A 194 -13.24 61.16 -48.04
N GLY A 195 -14.54 61.04 -47.74
CA GLY A 195 -15.13 59.80 -47.19
C GLY A 195 -15.50 58.72 -48.22
N HIS A 196 -15.88 59.10 -49.45
CA HIS A 196 -16.51 58.16 -50.39
C HIS A 196 -15.54 57.16 -51.05
N THR A 197 -14.30 57.58 -51.34
CA THR A 197 -13.25 56.68 -51.86
C THR A 197 -12.78 55.68 -50.80
N SER A 198 -12.77 56.09 -49.53
CA SER A 198 -12.45 55.23 -48.39
C SER A 198 -13.46 54.09 -48.25
N VAL A 199 -14.77 54.38 -48.39
CA VAL A 199 -15.83 53.37 -48.25
C VAL A 199 -15.75 52.29 -49.33
N GLN A 200 -15.50 52.65 -50.58
CA GLN A 200 -15.39 51.68 -51.68
C GLN A 200 -14.22 50.69 -51.47
N SER A 201 -13.07 51.18 -51.00
CA SER A 201 -11.91 50.33 -50.70
C SER A 201 -12.15 49.33 -49.56
N VAL A 202 -13.04 49.66 -48.62
CA VAL A 202 -13.43 48.78 -47.51
C VAL A 202 -14.34 47.67 -48.01
N ILE A 203 -15.25 47.97 -48.95
CA ILE A 203 -16.17 46.99 -49.52
C ILE A 203 -15.40 45.90 -50.28
N GLU A 204 -14.41 46.25 -51.09
CA GLU A 204 -13.60 45.27 -51.84
C GLU A 204 -12.78 44.37 -50.91
N LYS A 205 -12.20 44.93 -49.84
CA LYS A 205 -11.49 44.15 -48.81
C LYS A 205 -12.42 43.15 -48.12
N LEU A 206 -13.61 43.59 -47.72
CA LEU A 206 -14.61 42.72 -47.08
C LEU A 206 -15.08 41.61 -48.03
N GLN A 207 -15.16 41.87 -49.34
CA GLN A 207 -15.51 40.85 -50.32
C GLN A 207 -14.44 39.78 -50.45
N GLU A 208 -13.16 40.16 -50.48
CA GLU A 208 -12.05 39.20 -50.52
C GLU A 208 -11.92 38.42 -49.21
N GLU A 209 -12.09 39.08 -48.06
CA GLU A 209 -12.15 38.40 -46.76
C GLU A 209 -13.32 37.41 -46.69
N ASN A 210 -14.50 37.76 -47.22
CA ASN A 210 -15.64 36.86 -47.29
C ASN A 210 -15.36 35.65 -48.19
N ARG A 211 -14.64 35.84 -49.30
CA ARG A 211 -14.19 34.76 -50.19
C ARG A 211 -13.23 33.81 -49.47
N LEU A 212 -12.25 34.35 -48.76
CA LEU A 212 -11.29 33.56 -47.98
C LEU A 212 -11.97 32.81 -46.82
N LEU A 213 -12.90 33.46 -46.12
CA LEU A 213 -13.69 32.83 -45.06
C LEU A 213 -14.50 31.66 -45.59
N LYS A 214 -15.14 31.79 -46.75
CA LYS A 214 -15.85 30.69 -47.41
C LYS A 214 -14.92 29.50 -47.69
N GLN A 215 -13.71 29.75 -48.19
CA GLN A 215 -12.70 28.71 -48.41
C GLN A 215 -12.28 28.02 -47.11
N LYS A 216 -12.07 28.79 -46.03
CA LYS A 216 -11.75 28.23 -44.71
C LYS A 216 -12.89 27.38 -44.16
N VAL A 217 -14.15 27.80 -44.34
CA VAL A 217 -15.32 27.01 -43.94
C VAL A 217 -15.36 25.69 -44.70
N THR A 218 -15.15 25.68 -46.02
CA THR A 218 -15.10 24.43 -46.78
C THR A 218 -13.99 23.50 -46.32
N HIS A 219 -12.82 24.03 -45.97
CA HIS A 219 -11.71 23.24 -45.44
C HIS A 219 -12.02 22.65 -44.06
N ILE A 220 -12.65 23.44 -43.17
CA ILE A 220 -13.10 22.96 -41.85
C ILE A 220 -14.16 21.87 -42.00
N LEU A 221 -15.06 21.98 -42.99
CA LEU A 221 -16.06 20.95 -43.26
C LEU A 221 -15.41 19.64 -43.73
N ALA A 222 -14.40 19.70 -44.61
CA ALA A 222 -13.63 18.51 -44.99
C ALA A 222 -12.97 17.84 -43.78
N TYR A 223 -12.30 18.61 -42.92
CA TYR A 223 -11.73 18.06 -41.69
C TYR A 223 -12.78 17.49 -40.75
N LYS A 224 -13.92 18.15 -40.62
CA LYS A 224 -15.02 17.61 -39.81
C LYS A 224 -15.42 16.24 -40.35
N ASP A 225 -15.57 16.09 -41.66
CA ASP A 225 -15.94 14.81 -42.27
C ASP A 225 -14.84 13.74 -42.07
N ASP A 226 -13.56 14.11 -42.15
CA ASP A 226 -12.41 13.25 -41.84
C ASP A 226 -12.41 12.80 -40.37
N PHE A 227 -12.64 13.71 -39.43
CA PHE A 227 -12.72 13.38 -38.01
C PHE A 227 -13.92 12.46 -37.71
N MET A 228 -15.04 12.67 -38.39
CA MET A 228 -16.24 11.84 -38.23
C MET A 228 -16.03 10.45 -38.81
N SER A 229 -15.36 10.32 -39.96
CA SER A 229 -15.07 9.01 -40.57
C SER A 229 -14.07 8.21 -39.75
N GLU A 230 -12.98 8.83 -39.29
CA GLU A 230 -11.98 8.22 -38.39
C GLU A 230 -12.63 7.76 -37.08
N ARG A 231 -13.52 8.56 -36.51
CA ARG A 231 -14.29 8.15 -35.34
C ARG A 231 -15.15 6.91 -35.62
N ALA A 232 -15.85 6.89 -36.74
CA ALA A 232 -16.67 5.75 -37.13
C ALA A 232 -15.83 4.49 -37.37
N ASP A 233 -14.61 4.63 -37.90
CA ASP A 233 -13.66 3.52 -38.04
C ASP A 233 -13.18 2.99 -36.68
N ARG A 234 -12.89 3.88 -35.73
CA ARG A 234 -12.53 3.46 -34.36
C ARG A 234 -13.67 2.73 -33.67
N GLU A 235 -14.91 3.19 -33.84
CA GLU A 235 -16.10 2.53 -33.29
C GLU A 235 -16.28 1.12 -33.92
N ARG A 236 -16.10 0.99 -35.24
CA ARG A 236 -16.09 -0.33 -35.92
C ARG A 236 -15.00 -1.25 -35.39
N ALA A 237 -13.79 -0.73 -35.20
CA ALA A 237 -12.66 -1.49 -34.67
C ALA A 237 -12.93 -1.95 -33.22
N GLN A 238 -13.50 -1.08 -32.38
CA GLN A 238 -13.90 -1.42 -31.01
C GLN A 238 -14.97 -2.52 -30.99
N SER A 239 -16.01 -2.42 -31.82
CA SER A 239 -17.01 -3.49 -31.93
C SER A 239 -16.39 -4.82 -32.36
N ARG A 240 -15.41 -4.80 -33.27
CA ARG A 240 -14.70 -6.01 -33.69
C ARG A 240 -13.83 -6.60 -32.59
N ILE A 241 -13.15 -5.76 -31.81
CA ILE A 241 -12.38 -6.20 -30.64
C ILE A 241 -13.31 -6.88 -29.63
N GLN A 242 -14.43 -6.26 -29.30
CA GLN A 242 -15.42 -6.83 -28.37
C GLN A 242 -15.96 -8.18 -28.87
N GLU A 243 -16.31 -8.29 -30.15
CA GLU A 243 -16.74 -9.56 -30.76
C GLU A 243 -15.64 -10.64 -30.67
N LEU A 244 -14.38 -10.26 -30.86
CA LEU A 244 -13.24 -11.18 -30.73
C LEU A 244 -13.00 -11.59 -29.28
N GLU A 245 -13.12 -10.67 -28.32
CA GLU A 245 -13.03 -10.95 -26.89
C GLU A 245 -14.14 -11.93 -26.46
N GLU A 246 -15.38 -11.72 -26.89
CA GLU A 246 -16.51 -12.65 -26.65
C GLU A 246 -16.24 -14.04 -27.25
N LYS A 247 -15.65 -14.11 -28.45
CA LYS A 247 -15.25 -15.39 -29.05
C LYS A 247 -14.13 -16.07 -28.28
N VAL A 248 -13.12 -15.31 -27.85
CA VAL A 248 -11.99 -15.84 -27.07
C VAL A 248 -12.49 -16.36 -25.73
N THR A 249 -13.32 -15.60 -25.02
CA THR A 249 -13.93 -16.07 -23.77
C THR A 249 -14.77 -17.32 -24.01
N SER A 250 -15.59 -17.38 -25.06
CA SER A 250 -16.38 -18.57 -25.41
C SER A 250 -15.50 -19.80 -25.68
N LEU A 251 -14.39 -19.63 -26.40
CA LEU A 251 -13.42 -20.70 -26.66
C LEU A 251 -12.69 -21.13 -25.39
N LEU A 252 -12.27 -20.19 -24.53
CA LEU A 252 -11.65 -20.49 -23.25
C LEU A 252 -12.58 -21.30 -22.35
N HIS A 253 -13.86 -20.91 -22.25
CA HIS A 253 -14.86 -21.69 -21.54
C HIS A 253 -15.00 -23.08 -22.17
N GLN A 254 -15.10 -23.20 -23.50
CA GLN A 254 -15.19 -24.50 -24.17
C GLN A 254 -13.98 -25.40 -23.88
N VAL A 255 -12.76 -24.85 -23.86
CA VAL A 255 -11.53 -25.59 -23.52
C VAL A 255 -11.52 -26.02 -22.05
N SER A 256 -11.93 -25.13 -21.13
CA SER A 256 -12.10 -25.47 -19.70
C SER A 256 -13.11 -26.60 -19.52
N TRP A 257 -14.30 -26.49 -20.12
CA TRP A 257 -15.34 -27.52 -20.07
C TRP A 257 -14.86 -28.87 -20.64
N ARG A 258 -14.03 -28.85 -21.70
CA ARG A 258 -13.43 -30.06 -22.29
C ARG A 258 -12.34 -30.66 -21.41
N GLN A 259 -11.60 -29.85 -20.65
CA GLN A 259 -10.60 -30.32 -19.69
C GLN A 259 -11.26 -30.89 -18.42
N ASP A 260 -12.26 -30.21 -17.88
CA ASP A 260 -12.97 -30.62 -16.66
C ASP A 260 -13.87 -31.86 -16.88
N SER A 261 -14.39 -32.06 -18.10
CA SER A 261 -15.12 -33.28 -18.47
C SER A 261 -14.21 -34.50 -18.70
N ARG A 262 -12.88 -34.33 -18.65
CA ARG A 262 -11.93 -35.44 -18.75
C ARG A 262 -11.61 -35.94 -17.34
N GLU A 263 -12.52 -36.71 -16.76
CA GLU A 263 -12.29 -37.41 -15.50
C GLU A 263 -11.00 -38.25 -15.54
N PRO A 264 -10.23 -38.29 -14.43
CA PRO A 264 -8.96 -38.99 -14.35
C PRO A 264 -9.17 -40.45 -13.95
N ASP A 265 -9.84 -41.27 -14.77
CA ASP A 265 -9.68 -42.73 -14.61
C ASP A 265 -10.04 -43.54 -15.88
N ALA A 266 -9.02 -43.98 -16.61
CA ALA A 266 -9.04 -45.23 -17.38
C ALA A 266 -7.63 -45.64 -17.82
N ARG A 267 -6.96 -46.41 -16.95
CA ARG A 267 -6.35 -47.71 -17.28
C ARG A 267 -5.38 -47.78 -18.48
N ARG A 268 -4.09 -47.88 -18.11
CA ARG A 268 -3.12 -48.87 -18.59
C ARG A 268 -3.76 -50.00 -19.43
N ILE A 269 -3.31 -50.19 -20.68
CA ILE A 269 -3.06 -51.51 -21.32
C ILE A 269 -2.11 -51.32 -22.53
N HIS A 270 -1.20 -52.28 -22.59
CA HIS A 270 -0.16 -52.56 -23.58
C HIS A 270 -0.72 -53.08 -24.92
N VAL A 271 0.17 -53.18 -25.92
CA VAL A 271 0.14 -54.13 -27.06
C VAL A 271 -0.75 -53.73 -28.26
N GLY A 272 -0.05 -53.40 -29.35
CA GLY A 272 0.03 -54.36 -30.46
C GLY A 272 -0.92 -54.17 -31.65
N SER A 273 -0.27 -53.85 -32.78
CA SER A 273 -0.46 -54.53 -34.07
C SER A 273 -1.76 -54.38 -34.86
N LYS A 274 -1.52 -53.98 -36.12
CA LYS A 274 -2.10 -54.47 -37.39
C LYS A 274 -3.24 -53.68 -38.04
N THR A 275 -2.85 -52.97 -39.09
CA THR A 275 -3.29 -53.19 -40.48
C THR A 275 -4.64 -53.89 -40.71
N ALA A 276 -5.58 -53.18 -41.36
CA ALA A 276 -6.31 -53.64 -42.55
C ALA A 276 -7.24 -52.51 -43.05
N LYS A 277 -6.99 -51.99 -44.26
CA LYS A 277 -7.74 -52.22 -45.53
C LYS A 277 -9.04 -51.39 -45.61
N TYR A 278 -9.07 -50.33 -46.42
CA TYR A 278 -9.33 -50.29 -47.88
C TYR A 278 -10.80 -50.54 -48.27
N LEU A 279 -11.25 -49.67 -49.18
CA LEU A 279 -12.40 -49.68 -50.11
C LEU A 279 -13.55 -48.74 -49.71
N ALA A 280 -13.70 -47.57 -50.35
CA ALA A 280 -14.03 -47.28 -51.77
C ALA A 280 -15.56 -47.31 -52.01
N THR A 281 -16.12 -46.22 -52.56
CA THR A 281 -16.81 -46.16 -53.86
C THR A 281 -17.34 -44.72 -54.09
N ASP A 282 -16.77 -44.05 -55.10
CA ASP A 282 -17.33 -43.20 -56.19
C ASP A 282 -18.88 -43.11 -56.32
N ALA A 283 -19.55 -42.15 -56.97
CA ALA A 283 -19.23 -40.99 -57.81
C ALA A 283 -20.52 -40.19 -58.15
N LEU A 284 -20.32 -39.08 -58.88
CA LEU A 284 -21.20 -38.11 -59.58
C LEU A 284 -21.49 -36.80 -58.83
N GLU A 285 -20.78 -35.69 -59.15
CA GLU A 285 -20.96 -34.78 -60.31
C GLU A 285 -22.11 -33.77 -60.05
N LEU A 286 -22.02 -32.45 -60.23
CA LEU A 286 -21.32 -31.67 -61.26
C LEU A 286 -21.44 -30.15 -60.96
N MET A 287 -20.50 -29.38 -61.52
CA MET A 287 -20.57 -27.95 -61.93
C MET A 287 -19.92 -26.88 -61.02
N VAL A 288 -18.73 -26.45 -61.47
CA VAL A 288 -18.20 -25.09 -61.39
C VAL A 288 -18.24 -24.51 -62.82
N PRO A 289 -18.39 -23.19 -62.99
CA PRO A 289 -17.37 -22.45 -63.74
C PRO A 289 -17.07 -21.12 -63.02
N GLY A 290 -15.84 -20.79 -62.62
CA GLY A 290 -14.69 -20.48 -63.47
C GLY A 290 -14.29 -19.02 -63.15
N GLY A 291 -13.02 -18.61 -63.08
CA GLY A 291 -11.78 -19.34 -63.27
C GLY A 291 -10.61 -18.52 -62.76
N TRP A 292 -9.50 -19.22 -62.48
CA TRP A 292 -8.16 -18.65 -62.37
C TRP A 292 -7.23 -19.56 -63.18
N ARG A 293 -6.33 -18.98 -63.97
CA ARG A 293 -5.16 -19.70 -64.49
C ARG A 293 -3.95 -18.78 -64.69
N PRO A 294 -2.72 -19.31 -64.57
CA PRO A 294 -1.58 -18.63 -63.92
C PRO A 294 -0.23 -18.73 -64.70
N GLY A 295 0.86 -18.24 -64.09
CA GLY A 295 2.28 -18.52 -64.40
C GLY A 295 3.14 -17.24 -64.42
N THR A 296 4.43 -17.15 -64.04
CA THR A 296 5.49 -18.17 -63.82
C THR A 296 6.78 -17.52 -63.28
N GLY A 297 7.60 -18.25 -62.48
CA GLY A 297 9.07 -18.08 -62.28
C GLY A 297 9.54 -17.14 -61.15
N SER A 298 10.58 -17.36 -60.34
CA SER A 298 11.69 -18.34 -60.34
C SER A 298 12.43 -18.38 -58.99
N GLN A 299 12.75 -19.60 -58.53
CA GLN A 299 14.03 -20.11 -58.00
C GLN A 299 14.84 -19.39 -56.89
N GLN A 300 14.82 -19.99 -55.68
CA GLN A 300 15.95 -20.57 -54.92
C GLN A 300 17.40 -20.08 -55.17
N LEU A 301 18.05 -19.58 -54.10
CA LEU A 301 19.51 -19.65 -53.86
C LEU A 301 19.85 -19.37 -52.37
N GLU A 302 20.30 -20.41 -51.65
CA GLU A 302 21.22 -20.39 -50.47
C GLU A 302 22.68 -20.17 -50.97
N PRO A 303 23.80 -20.01 -50.17
CA PRO A 303 24.12 -20.18 -48.72
C PRO A 303 25.06 -19.00 -48.20
N PRO A 304 25.98 -19.04 -47.18
CA PRO A 304 26.44 -20.15 -46.31
C PRO A 304 26.72 -19.91 -44.80
N ALA A 305 26.65 -21.04 -44.09
CA ALA A 305 27.49 -21.58 -43.02
C ALA A 305 28.42 -20.70 -42.15
N GLU A 306 28.26 -20.93 -40.84
CA GLU A 306 29.23 -20.88 -39.73
C GLU A 306 29.78 -19.52 -39.25
N GLY A 307 29.43 -19.18 -38.01
CA GLY A 307 30.10 -18.09 -37.29
C GLY A 307 29.50 -17.77 -35.92
N GLY A 308 29.73 -18.65 -34.94
CA GLY A 308 29.87 -18.26 -33.53
C GLY A 308 28.61 -17.88 -32.75
N HIS A 309 28.12 -18.81 -31.95
CA HIS A 309 27.43 -18.44 -30.71
C HIS A 309 28.44 -17.81 -29.74
N PRO A 310 28.09 -16.67 -29.12
CA PRO A 310 28.25 -16.58 -27.68
C PRO A 310 26.92 -16.19 -27.03
N GLY A 311 26.51 -17.04 -26.09
CA GLY A 311 25.68 -16.63 -24.97
C GLY A 311 24.22 -16.33 -25.30
N ALA A 312 23.41 -17.38 -25.36
CA ALA A 312 22.06 -17.31 -24.81
C ALA A 312 22.18 -17.12 -23.27
N ALA A 313 22.65 -15.94 -22.84
CA ALA A 313 22.34 -15.45 -21.52
C ALA A 313 20.84 -15.12 -21.55
N GLN A 314 20.14 -15.64 -20.54
CA GLN A 314 18.73 -15.38 -20.26
C GLN A 314 18.34 -13.97 -20.68
N ARG A 315 17.50 -13.82 -21.72
CA ARG A 315 16.73 -12.58 -21.89
C ARG A 315 15.81 -12.52 -20.68
N GLY A 316 16.25 -11.78 -19.67
CA GLY A 316 15.44 -11.48 -18.50
C GLY A 316 14.15 -10.83 -18.97
N GLN A 317 13.03 -11.24 -18.39
CA GLN A 317 11.79 -10.50 -18.49
C GLN A 317 12.00 -9.19 -17.71
N GLY A 318 12.60 -8.18 -18.34
CA GLY A 318 12.99 -6.95 -17.65
C GLY A 318 14.17 -6.20 -18.25
N ASP A 319 14.26 -6.15 -19.59
CA ASP A 319 15.29 -5.36 -20.26
C ASP A 319 14.63 -4.18 -21.00
N LEU A 320 14.93 -2.97 -20.56
CA LEU A 320 14.51 -1.72 -21.18
C LEU A 320 15.38 -1.44 -22.41
N GLN A 321 14.79 -0.96 -23.51
CA GLN A 321 15.53 -0.71 -24.76
C GLN A 321 15.45 0.76 -25.15
N CYS A 322 16.58 1.31 -25.61
CA CYS A 322 16.60 2.61 -26.24
C CYS A 322 15.87 2.54 -27.60
N PRO A 323 14.84 3.38 -27.84
CA PRO A 323 14.06 3.32 -29.07
C PRO A 323 14.83 3.77 -30.33
N HIS A 324 16.01 4.39 -30.17
CA HIS A 324 16.79 4.94 -31.29
C HIS A 324 17.91 4.02 -31.77
N CYS A 325 18.67 3.42 -30.85
CA CYS A 325 19.80 2.53 -31.20
C CYS A 325 19.56 1.06 -30.82
N LEU A 326 18.42 0.76 -30.18
CA LEU A 326 18.04 -0.59 -29.70
C LEU A 326 19.02 -1.20 -28.69
N GLN A 327 19.86 -0.37 -28.06
CA GLN A 327 20.72 -0.82 -26.97
C GLN A 327 19.87 -1.23 -25.76
N CYS A 328 20.16 -2.42 -25.24
CA CYS A 328 19.46 -3.00 -24.09
C CYS A 328 20.10 -2.55 -22.78
N PHE A 329 19.24 -2.27 -21.81
CA PHE A 329 19.55 -1.91 -20.43
C PHE A 329 18.73 -2.82 -19.53
N SER A 330 19.26 -3.23 -18.38
CA SER A 330 18.44 -3.96 -17.40
C SER A 330 17.45 -3.02 -16.72
N ASP A 331 16.39 -3.56 -16.12
CA ASP A 331 15.41 -2.78 -15.35
C ASP A 331 16.04 -1.94 -14.22
N GLU A 332 17.17 -2.38 -13.66
CA GLU A 332 17.92 -1.63 -12.63
C GLU A 332 18.69 -0.42 -13.20
N GLN A 333 18.85 -0.34 -14.53
CA GLN A 333 19.62 0.69 -15.25
C GLN A 333 18.74 1.78 -15.86
N GLY A 334 17.52 1.99 -15.36
CA GLY A 334 16.57 2.97 -15.91
C GLY A 334 17.12 4.40 -16.01
N GLU A 335 17.93 4.86 -15.05
CA GLU A 335 18.56 6.19 -15.09
C GLU A 335 19.68 6.31 -16.12
N GLU A 336 20.36 5.20 -16.44
CA GLU A 336 21.39 5.14 -17.47
C GLU A 336 20.75 5.12 -18.86
N LEU A 337 19.62 4.43 -19.03
CA LEU A 337 18.81 4.49 -20.24
C LEU A 337 18.34 5.92 -20.52
N LEU A 338 17.83 6.64 -19.51
CA LEU A 338 17.34 8.01 -19.72
C LEU A 338 18.46 8.99 -20.13
N ARG A 339 19.65 8.88 -19.52
CA ARG A 339 20.84 9.64 -19.97
C ARG A 339 21.24 9.26 -21.39
N HIS A 340 21.29 7.96 -21.69
CA HIS A 340 21.64 7.47 -23.00
C HIS A 340 20.64 7.93 -24.07
N VAL A 341 19.33 7.91 -23.81
CA VAL A 341 18.32 8.44 -24.74
C VAL A 341 18.51 9.94 -24.98
N ALA A 342 18.88 10.73 -23.97
CA ALA A 342 19.16 12.15 -24.14
C ALA A 342 20.40 12.45 -25.01
N GLU A 343 21.36 11.54 -25.04
CA GLU A 343 22.56 11.63 -25.89
C GLU A 343 22.35 11.01 -27.27
N CYS A 344 21.60 9.91 -27.37
CA CYS A 344 21.33 9.16 -28.59
C CYS A 344 20.32 9.87 -29.53
N CYS A 345 19.56 10.83 -29.00
CA CYS A 345 18.60 11.64 -29.75
C CYS A 345 19.17 12.97 -30.29
N GLN A 346 20.46 13.25 -30.06
CA GLN A 346 21.18 14.37 -30.65
C GLN A 346 21.83 13.93 -31.96
#